data_AF-A0A1J3F2S7-F1
#
_entry.id   AF-A0A1J3F2S7-F1
#
_cell.length_a   1.000
_cell.length_b   1.000
_cell.length_c   1.000
_cell.angle_alpha   90.00
_cell.angle_beta   90.00
_cell.angle_gamma   90.00
#
_symmetry.space_group_name_H-M   'P 1'
#
loop_
_entity.id
_entity.type
_entity.pdbx_description
1 polymer ?
#
loop_
_entity_poly.entity_id
_entity_poly.type
_entity_poly.pdbx_seq_one_letter_code
_entity_poly.pdbx_strand_id
1 'polypeptide(L)'
;HGSSHRLMRGSLLSLISSTMMRDHILPKVDHFMRSYLSQWNELENIDIQDKTKHMAFLSSLTQIAGDLKKPLVEEFKNAFFKLVVGTLSVPIDLPGTNYRCGIQARKNIDRLLRELMQERRDSGET
;
A
#
# COMPACT_ATOMS: atom_id res chain seq x y z
N HIS A 1 -8.92 -20.68 2.43
CA HIS A 1 -10.15 -21.16 1.75
C HIS A 1 -11.29 -21.29 2.76
N GLY A 2 -12.48 -21.73 2.36
CA GLY A 2 -13.61 -21.95 3.27
C GLY A 2 -14.37 -20.68 3.67
N SER A 3 -15.12 -20.76 4.78
CA SER A 3 -15.99 -19.68 5.29
C SER A 3 -15.22 -18.40 5.60
N SER A 4 -14.07 -18.48 6.27
CA SER A 4 -13.25 -17.31 6.59
C SER A 4 -12.77 -16.57 5.35
N HIS A 5 -12.36 -17.30 4.30
CA HIS A 5 -12.00 -16.70 3.02
C HIS A 5 -13.21 -16.04 2.35
N ARG A 6 -14.40 -16.67 2.39
CA ARG A 6 -15.63 -16.10 1.83
C ARG A 6 -15.99 -14.78 2.52
N LEU A 7 -15.91 -14.74 3.85
CA LEU A 7 -16.17 -13.54 4.64
C LEU A 7 -15.20 -12.41 4.27
N MET A 8 -13.89 -12.67 4.34
CA MET A 8 -12.86 -11.68 4.00
C MET A 8 -13.00 -11.15 2.57
N ARG A 9 -13.23 -12.06 1.59
CA ARG A 9 -13.46 -11.67 0.20
C ARG A 9 -14.73 -10.82 0.05
N GLY A 10 -15.80 -11.17 0.76
CA GLY A 10 -17.04 -10.40 0.77
C GLY A 10 -16.82 -8.98 1.27
N SER A 11 -16.16 -8.83 2.43
CA SER A 11 -15.81 -7.52 3.00
C SER A 11 -14.91 -6.69 2.10
N LEU A 12 -13.94 -7.30 1.43
CA LEU A 12 -13.11 -6.57 0.46
C LEU A 12 -13.94 -6.09 -0.73
N LEU A 13 -14.77 -6.97 -1.31
CA LEU A 13 -15.57 -6.62 -2.49
C LEU A 13 -16.64 -5.57 -2.20
N SER A 14 -17.15 -5.47 -0.97
CA SER A 14 -18.06 -4.37 -0.63
C SER A 14 -17.37 -3.01 -0.67
N LEU A 15 -16.06 -2.94 -0.36
CA LEU A 15 -15.27 -1.71 -0.44
C LEU A 15 -14.94 -1.31 -1.89
N ILE A 16 -14.89 -2.28 -2.80
CA ILE A 16 -14.56 -2.07 -4.23
C ILE A 16 -15.72 -2.47 -5.16
N SER A 17 -16.96 -2.27 -4.72
CA SER A 17 -18.14 -2.53 -5.54
C SER A 17 -18.14 -1.64 -6.79
N SER A 18 -18.89 -2.01 -7.83
CA SER A 18 -18.96 -1.22 -9.08
C SER A 18 -19.35 0.24 -8.85
N THR A 19 -20.26 0.50 -7.89
CA THR A 19 -20.65 1.86 -7.50
C THR A 19 -19.54 2.58 -6.75
N MET A 20 -18.92 1.94 -5.74
CA MET A 20 -17.77 2.52 -5.02
C MET A 20 -16.59 2.83 -5.96
N MET A 21 -16.34 1.93 -6.92
CA MET A 21 -15.32 2.10 -7.94
C MET A 21 -15.58 3.33 -8.80
N ARG A 22 -16.81 3.46 -9.32
CA ARG A 22 -17.19 4.56 -10.21
C ARG A 22 -17.23 5.91 -9.50
N ASP A 23 -17.85 5.95 -8.33
CA ASP A 23 -18.27 7.21 -7.70
C ASP A 23 -17.21 7.75 -6.73
N HIS A 24 -16.29 6.90 -6.24
CA HIS A 24 -15.31 7.30 -5.23
C HIS A 24 -13.87 6.91 -5.57
N ILE A 25 -13.61 5.68 -6.00
CA ILE A 25 -12.22 5.20 -6.18
C ILE A 25 -11.62 5.76 -7.46
N LEU A 26 -12.29 5.61 -8.60
CA LEU A 26 -11.76 6.01 -9.89
C LEU A 26 -11.48 7.53 -9.98
N PRO A 27 -12.36 8.43 -9.49
CA PRO A 27 -12.05 9.87 -9.47
C PRO A 27 -10.81 10.20 -8.64
N LYS A 28 -10.64 9.55 -7.47
CA LYS A 28 -9.45 9.75 -6.62
C LYS A 28 -8.18 9.25 -7.29
N VAL A 29 -8.25 8.07 -7.91
CA VAL A 29 -7.12 7.49 -8.65
C VAL A 29 -6.75 8.36 -9.86
N ASP A 30 -7.73 8.83 -10.65
CA ASP A 30 -7.47 9.74 -11.80
C ASP A 30 -6.84 11.06 -11.34
N HIS A 31 -7.39 11.68 -10.30
CA HIS A 31 -6.81 12.91 -9.72
C HIS A 31 -5.37 12.69 -9.24
N PHE A 32 -5.13 11.62 -8.48
CA PHE A 32 -3.79 11.26 -8.00
C PHE A 32 -2.82 11.02 -9.16
N MET A 33 -3.22 10.22 -10.17
CA MET A 33 -2.36 9.91 -11.32
C MET A 33 -1.99 11.18 -12.09
N ARG A 34 -2.94 12.08 -12.36
CA ARG A 34 -2.66 13.34 -13.05
C ARG A 34 -1.66 14.20 -12.27
N SER A 35 -1.83 14.32 -10.96
CA SER A 35 -0.92 15.06 -10.08
C SER A 35 0.48 14.41 -10.02
N TYR A 36 0.55 13.08 -10.00
CA TYR A 36 1.81 12.36 -9.98
C TYR A 36 2.57 12.49 -11.31
N LEU A 37 1.84 12.41 -12.44
CA LEU A 37 2.41 12.54 -13.79
C LEU A 37 2.83 13.98 -14.11
N SER A 38 2.15 15.01 -13.58
CA SER A 38 2.55 16.40 -13.84
C SER A 38 3.94 16.73 -13.31
N GLN A 39 4.42 16.00 -12.30
CA GLN A 39 5.77 16.11 -11.76
C GLN A 39 6.85 15.52 -12.69
N TRP A 40 6.45 14.78 -13.72
CA TRP A 40 7.40 14.12 -14.63
C TRP A 40 7.92 15.06 -15.72
N ASN A 41 7.23 16.17 -15.99
CA ASN A 41 7.62 17.14 -17.01
C ASN A 41 9.00 17.80 -16.73
N GLU A 42 9.46 17.72 -15.49
CA GLU A 42 10.75 18.26 -15.05
C GLU A 42 11.89 17.23 -15.18
N LEU A 43 11.61 16.00 -15.62
CA LEU A 43 12.57 14.90 -15.71
C LEU A 43 13.02 14.69 -17.17
N GLU A 44 14.33 14.71 -17.38
CA GLU A 44 14.94 14.43 -18.70
C GLU A 44 14.83 12.95 -19.08
N ASN A 45 14.97 12.04 -18.10
CA ASN A 45 14.87 10.59 -18.28
C ASN A 45 13.98 9.99 -17.19
N ILE A 46 13.13 9.03 -17.59
CA ILE A 46 12.12 8.43 -16.72
C ILE A 46 12.26 6.91 -16.73
N ASP A 47 12.56 6.33 -15.57
CA ASP A 47 12.34 4.91 -15.33
C ASP A 47 10.84 4.67 -15.08
N ILE A 48 10.13 4.26 -16.13
CA ILE A 48 8.69 4.01 -16.06
C ILE A 48 8.37 2.91 -15.04
N GLN A 49 9.23 1.90 -14.88
CA GLN A 49 8.98 0.81 -13.95
C GLN A 49 9.05 1.30 -12.50
N ASP A 50 10.10 2.06 -12.14
CA ASP A 50 10.22 2.65 -10.80
C ASP A 50 9.06 3.60 -10.51
N LYS A 51 8.81 4.54 -11.44
CA LYS A 51 7.80 5.57 -11.22
C LYS A 51 6.40 5.01 -11.11
N THR A 52 6.05 4.00 -11.90
CA THR A 52 4.71 3.37 -11.84
C THR A 52 4.54 2.47 -10.62
N LYS A 53 5.59 1.79 -10.15
CA LYS A 53 5.58 1.07 -8.86
C LYS A 53 5.28 2.02 -7.71
N HIS A 54 5.96 3.17 -7.68
CA HIS A 54 5.72 4.21 -6.69
C HIS A 54 4.31 4.80 -6.76
N MET A 55 3.83 5.11 -7.98
CA MET A 55 2.48 5.61 -8.21
C MET A 55 1.41 4.63 -7.70
N ALA A 56 1.52 3.34 -8.05
CA ALA A 56 0.56 2.32 -7.63
C ALA A 56 0.56 2.11 -6.11
N PHE A 57 1.75 2.13 -5.48
CA PHE A 57 1.89 2.04 -4.03
C PHE A 57 1.19 3.22 -3.33
N LEU A 58 1.54 4.46 -3.70
CA LEU A 58 0.99 5.66 -3.07
C LEU A 58 -0.52 5.77 -3.26
N SER A 59 -1.01 5.53 -4.48
CA SER A 59 -2.43 5.50 -4.78
C SER A 59 -3.17 4.49 -3.90
N SER A 60 -2.64 3.26 -3.79
CA SER A 60 -3.25 2.22 -2.96
C SER A 60 -3.19 2.54 -1.47
N LEU A 61 -2.07 3.11 -0.99
CA LEU A 61 -1.90 3.49 0.41
C LEU A 61 -2.90 4.58 0.80
N THR A 62 -3.07 5.62 0.00
CA THR A 62 -4.06 6.68 0.27
C THR A 62 -5.48 6.13 0.34
N GLN A 63 -5.82 5.13 -0.49
CA GLN A 63 -7.15 4.53 -0.48
C GLN A 63 -7.44 3.69 0.78
N ILE A 64 -6.42 3.13 1.44
CA ILE A 64 -6.58 2.25 2.61
C ILE A 64 -6.31 3.02 3.92
N ALA A 65 -5.26 3.84 3.91
CA ALA A 65 -4.72 4.52 5.08
C ALA A 65 -5.15 5.99 5.18
N GLY A 66 -5.77 6.55 4.13
CA GLY A 66 -6.12 7.96 4.08
C GLY A 66 -4.87 8.84 3.95
N ASP A 67 -4.99 10.08 4.43
CA ASP A 67 -3.90 11.04 4.42
C ASP A 67 -2.93 10.75 5.57
N LEU A 68 -1.79 10.15 5.23
CA LEU A 68 -0.71 9.89 6.18
C LEU A 68 0.35 10.99 6.12
N LYS A 69 0.99 11.26 7.27
CA LYS A 69 2.16 12.14 7.32
C LYS A 69 3.29 11.56 6.45
N LYS A 70 4.01 12.42 5.73
CA LYS A 70 5.10 12.03 4.81
C LYS A 70 6.13 11.05 5.42
N PRO A 71 6.61 11.21 6.68
CA PRO A 71 7.54 10.25 7.27
C PRO A 71 6.95 8.83 7.38
N LEU A 72 5.68 8.72 7.73
CA LEU A 72 4.98 7.45 7.86
C LEU A 72 4.78 6.77 6.49
N VAL A 73 4.44 7.56 5.46
CA VAL A 73 4.35 7.07 4.07
C VAL A 73 5.67 6.45 3.61
N GLU A 74 6.79 7.13 3.86
CA GLU A 74 8.12 6.64 3.48
C GLU A 74 8.52 5.38 4.26
N GLU A 75 8.15 5.29 5.55
CA GLU A 75 8.38 4.08 6.34
C GLU A 75 7.58 2.89 5.80
N PHE A 76 6.29 3.10 5.52
CA PHE A 76 5.44 2.10 4.86
C PHE A 76 6.02 1.67 3.51
N LYS A 77 6.46 2.62 2.69
CA LYS A 77 7.04 2.36 1.36
C LYS A 77 8.26 1.46 1.47
N ASN A 78 9.20 1.80 2.35
CA ASN A 78 10.43 1.06 2.56
C ASN A 78 10.17 -0.36 3.04
N ALA A 79 9.23 -0.54 3.97
CA ALA A 79 8.83 -1.87 4.42
C ALA A 79 8.08 -2.64 3.32
N PHE A 80 7.18 -2.00 2.59
CA PHE A 80 6.37 -2.64 1.56
C PHE A 80 7.23 -3.22 0.44
N PHE A 81 8.19 -2.47 -0.10
CA PHE A 81 9.05 -3.00 -1.16
C PHE A 81 9.96 -4.14 -0.69
N LYS A 82 10.46 -4.10 0.56
CA LYS A 82 11.17 -5.23 1.17
C LYS A 82 10.27 -6.46 1.31
N LEU A 83 9.02 -6.26 1.71
CA LEU A 83 8.03 -7.33 1.79
C LEU A 83 7.79 -7.96 0.42
N VAL A 84 7.53 -7.17 -0.62
CA VAL A 84 7.30 -7.65 -1.99
C VAL A 84 8.49 -8.48 -2.49
N VAL A 85 9.71 -7.96 -2.33
CA VAL A 85 10.94 -8.67 -2.71
C VAL A 85 11.08 -9.98 -1.92
N GLY A 86 10.80 -9.98 -0.62
CA GLY A 86 10.83 -11.19 0.20
C GLY A 86 9.76 -12.22 -0.19
N THR A 87 8.56 -11.78 -0.56
CA THR A 87 7.47 -12.65 -1.04
C THR A 87 7.83 -13.35 -2.35
N LEU A 88 8.56 -12.68 -3.24
CA LEU A 88 9.00 -13.24 -4.53
C LEU A 88 10.31 -14.03 -4.45
N SER A 89 10.96 -14.07 -3.28
CA SER A 89 12.23 -14.75 -3.07
C SER A 89 12.08 -16.22 -2.67
N VAL A 90 13.17 -16.99 -2.79
CA VAL A 90 13.23 -18.36 -2.28
C VAL A 90 13.05 -18.35 -0.75
N PRO A 91 12.18 -19.22 -0.18
CA PRO A 91 11.79 -19.15 1.23
C PRO A 91 12.87 -19.71 2.18
N ILE A 92 14.02 -19.05 2.23
CA ILE A 92 15.16 -19.43 3.09
C ILE A 92 15.38 -18.32 4.11
N ASP A 93 15.11 -18.61 5.38
CA ASP A 93 15.28 -17.66 6.50
C ASP A 93 16.70 -17.72 7.08
N LEU A 94 17.64 -17.05 6.40
CA LEU A 94 19.03 -16.90 6.83
C LEU A 94 19.42 -15.42 6.85
N PRO A 95 20.42 -15.00 7.64
CA PRO A 95 20.94 -13.63 7.60
C PRO A 95 21.28 -13.18 6.16
N GLY A 96 20.82 -11.98 5.78
CA GLY A 96 21.09 -11.40 4.47
C GLY A 96 20.18 -11.88 3.33
N THR A 97 19.29 -12.86 3.55
CA THR A 97 18.35 -13.28 2.50
C THR A 97 17.19 -12.29 2.35
N ASN A 98 16.71 -12.15 1.11
CA ASN A 98 15.52 -11.37 0.81
C ASN A 98 14.28 -11.87 1.58
N TYR A 99 14.17 -13.19 1.80
CA TYR A 99 13.07 -13.77 2.56
C TYR A 99 13.06 -13.30 4.01
N ARG A 100 14.23 -13.32 4.68
CA ARG A 100 14.37 -12.80 6.05
C ARG A 100 14.08 -11.31 6.13
N CYS A 101 14.57 -10.52 5.16
CA CYS A 101 14.25 -9.09 5.05
C CYS A 101 12.74 -8.86 4.88
N GLY A 102 12.06 -9.68 4.09
CA GLY A 102 10.59 -9.62 3.93
C GLY A 102 9.82 -9.95 5.20
N ILE A 103 10.26 -10.94 5.98
CA ILE A 103 9.68 -11.26 7.29
C ILE A 103 9.81 -10.08 8.26
N GLN A 104 10.99 -9.45 8.33
CA GLN A 104 11.21 -8.27 9.16
C GLN A 104 10.35 -7.08 8.72
N ALA A 105 10.26 -6.87 7.40
CA ALA A 105 9.42 -5.83 6.83
C ALA A 105 7.94 -6.04 7.13
N ARG A 106 7.45 -7.28 7.08
CA ARG A 106 6.08 -7.64 7.50
C ARG A 106 5.83 -7.26 8.95
N LYS A 107 6.75 -7.58 9.86
CA LYS A 107 6.63 -7.20 11.29
C LYS A 107 6.52 -5.68 11.46
N ASN A 108 7.27 -4.92 10.66
CA ASN A 108 7.16 -3.46 10.69
C ASN A 108 5.80 -2.97 10.18
N ILE A 109 5.32 -3.49 9.05
CA ILE A 109 3.99 -3.15 8.51
C ILE A 109 2.89 -3.49 9.53
N ASP A 110 2.95 -4.66 10.16
CA ASP A 110 1.99 -5.08 11.18
C ASP A 110 1.98 -4.11 12.38
N ARG A 111 3.14 -3.59 12.79
CA ARG A 111 3.25 -2.56 13.84
C ARG A 111 2.60 -1.25 13.39
N LEU A 112 2.99 -0.73 12.22
CA LEU A 112 2.48 0.54 11.69
C LEU A 112 0.96 0.51 11.49
N LEU A 113 0.41 -0.60 10.99
CA LEU A 113 -1.04 -0.75 10.83
C LEU A 113 -1.76 -0.79 12.18
N ARG A 114 -1.18 -1.41 13.21
CA ARG A 114 -1.77 -1.42 14.57
C ARG A 114 -1.78 -0.03 15.18
N GLU A 115 -0.70 0.72 15.02
CA GLU A 115 -0.60 2.12 15.46
C GLU A 115 -1.67 2.98 14.76
N LEU A 116 -1.75 2.90 13.43
CA LEU A 116 -2.77 3.63 12.65
C LEU A 116 -4.20 3.26 13.07
N MET A 117 -4.48 1.98 13.31
CA MET A 117 -5.79 1.54 13.79
C MET A 117 -6.11 2.07 15.19
N GLN A 118 -5.10 2.18 16.07
CA GLN A 118 -5.29 2.71 17.42
C GLN A 118 -5.54 4.22 17.37
N GLU A 119 -4.76 4.97 16.60
CA GLU A 119 -4.96 6.41 16.41
C GLU A 119 -6.38 6.73 15.92
N ARG A 120 -6.89 5.97 14.94
CA ARG A 120 -8.26 6.13 14.45
C ARG A 120 -9.30 5.89 15.54
N ARG A 121 -9.15 4.82 16.34
CA ARG A 121 -10.05 4.54 17.47
C ARG A 121 -10.04 5.66 18.51
N ASP A 122 -8.88 6.21 18.81
CA ASP A 122 -8.71 7.27 19.80
C ASP A 122 -9.28 8.62 19.30
N SER A 123 -9.23 8.86 17.99
CA SER A 123 -9.79 10.07 17.35
C SER A 123 -11.32 10.07 17.21
N GLY A 124 -11.98 8.91 17.36
CA GLY A 124 -13.41 8.75 17.09
C GLY A 124 -13.77 8.71 15.60
N GLU A 125 -12.79 8.66 14.70
CA GLU A 125 -12.98 8.36 13.28
C GLU A 125 -13.30 6.85 13.11
N THR A 126 -14.56 6.48 13.29
CA THR A 126 -15.10 5.17 12.86
C THR A 126 -16.20 5.35 11.83
#